data_AF-S2WLB1-F1
#
_entry.id   AF-S2WLB1-F1
#
_cell.length_a   1.000
_cell.length_b   1.000
_cell.length_c   1.000
_cell.angle_alpha   90.00
_cell.angle_beta   90.00
_cell.angle_gamma   90.00
#
_symmetry.space_group_name_H-M   'P 1'
#
loop_
_entity.id
_entity.type
_entity.pdbx_description
1 polymer ?
#
loop_
_entity_poly.entity_id
_entity_poly.type
_entity_poly.pdbx_seq_one_letter_code
_entity_poly.pdbx_strand_id
1 'polypeptide(L)'
;MKHRVLPVFSSLLIVVGGCAADGSDSGSAGVTSHGTAVAPASEWDPISWKAKIKISPRYTTEEEKFAFRERWLKRDAEFLGIDDPPDVPLVEWQESSEQSDIKMAECLTGKGFGFHVNPKGGIASNGSIPESQEQAYKLASYECNAMYFLNPEFLTDWSEDQLRVVWDYWDEYYIPCLAAHGYKVDISKRPARETYVAKFHTDPEHRWWPDNGGSLGFRIPVEVWKVCPETPPATEFYGIK
;
A
#
# COMPACT_ATOMS: atom_id res chain seq x y z
N MET A 1 20.23 21.89 40.90
CA MET A 1 21.48 22.68 40.89
C MET A 1 22.68 21.75 40.92
N LYS A 2 23.35 21.55 39.78
CA LYS A 2 24.74 21.12 39.68
C LYS A 2 25.22 21.52 38.29
N HIS A 3 26.10 22.51 38.25
CA HIS A 3 26.67 23.10 37.06
C HIS A 3 27.84 22.26 36.51
N ARG A 4 28.23 22.62 35.27
CA ARG A 4 29.61 22.72 34.74
C ARG A 4 30.17 21.41 34.15
N VAL A 5 30.85 21.35 32.99
CA VAL A 5 31.67 22.31 32.23
C VAL A 5 31.70 21.91 30.74
N LEU A 6 31.65 22.89 29.82
CA LEU A 6 32.07 22.82 28.40
C LEU A 6 33.58 23.16 28.30
N PRO A 7 34.32 22.59 27.33
CA PRO A 7 35.47 23.29 26.77
C PRO A 7 35.25 23.64 25.29
N VAL A 8 35.45 24.93 25.03
CA VAL A 8 35.69 25.55 23.72
C VAL A 8 37.19 25.80 23.61
N PHE A 9 37.82 25.46 22.47
CA PHE A 9 39.01 26.12 21.88
C PHE A 9 39.01 25.72 20.38
N SER A 10 38.80 26.62 19.40
CA SER A 10 39.76 27.57 18.78
C SER A 10 41.05 26.88 18.32
N SER A 11 41.65 27.06 17.14
CA SER A 11 41.42 27.88 15.94
C SER A 11 42.44 27.45 14.85
N LEU A 12 42.11 27.73 13.58
CA LEU A 12 42.98 28.04 12.43
C LEU A 12 44.14 27.10 12.01
N LEU A 13 44.13 26.73 10.72
CA LEU A 13 45.22 27.07 9.79
C LEU A 13 44.75 27.00 8.32
N ILE A 14 44.99 28.11 7.62
CA ILE A 14 44.78 28.37 6.19
C ILE A 14 46.03 27.90 5.43
N VAL A 15 45.86 27.27 4.27
CA VAL A 15 46.85 27.34 3.19
C VAL A 15 46.12 27.63 1.88
N VAL A 16 46.43 28.79 1.31
CA VAL A 16 46.09 29.22 -0.05
C VAL A 16 47.25 28.84 -0.96
N GLY A 17 46.96 28.33 -2.15
CA GLY A 17 47.91 28.21 -3.25
C GLY A 17 47.18 28.10 -4.60
N GLY A 18 47.09 29.22 -5.32
CA GLY A 18 46.96 29.24 -6.80
C GLY A 18 48.33 28.98 -7.44
N CYS A 19 48.53 28.81 -8.76
CA CYS A 19 47.77 29.19 -9.95
C CYS A 19 48.22 28.30 -11.14
N ALA A 20 47.52 28.49 -12.27
CA ALA A 20 48.00 28.50 -13.65
C ALA A 20 47.62 27.30 -14.54
N ALA A 21 46.98 27.69 -15.65
CA ALA A 21 46.66 26.89 -16.83
C ALA A 21 47.90 26.73 -17.72
N ASP A 22 48.01 25.58 -18.38
CA ASP A 22 48.30 25.50 -19.82
C ASP A 22 48.17 24.05 -20.32
N GLY A 23 47.85 23.91 -21.60
CA GLY A 23 48.26 22.74 -22.39
C GLY A 23 47.21 21.67 -22.64
N SER A 24 46.66 21.73 -23.86
CA SER A 24 45.97 20.65 -24.57
C SER A 24 46.73 19.32 -24.47
N ASP A 25 46.02 18.22 -24.19
CA ASP A 25 46.33 16.98 -24.88
C ASP A 25 45.07 16.12 -25.10
N SER A 26 44.85 15.86 -26.38
CA SER A 26 43.84 14.98 -26.94
C SER A 26 44.17 13.53 -26.61
N GLY A 27 43.42 12.94 -25.69
CA GLY A 27 43.52 11.53 -25.33
C GLY A 27 42.14 10.89 -25.18
N SER A 28 41.63 10.35 -26.28
CA SER A 28 40.49 9.45 -26.32
C SER A 28 40.70 8.29 -25.36
N ALA A 29 39.92 8.23 -24.28
CA ALA A 29 39.66 7.02 -23.53
C ALA A 29 38.15 7.00 -23.26
N GLY A 30 37.46 6.14 -24.00
CA GLY A 30 36.02 5.95 -23.89
C GLY A 30 35.64 5.62 -22.46
N VAL A 31 35.02 6.58 -21.79
CA VAL A 31 34.15 6.30 -20.66
C VAL A 31 32.90 5.67 -21.28
N THR A 32 32.90 4.34 -21.37
CA THR A 32 31.67 3.57 -21.45
C THR A 32 30.93 3.81 -20.15
N SER A 33 30.16 4.90 -20.13
CA SER A 33 29.04 5.07 -19.22
C SER A 33 28.19 3.83 -19.40
N HIS A 34 28.30 2.90 -18.47
CA HIS A 34 27.28 1.89 -18.25
C HIS A 34 26.08 2.66 -17.74
N GLY A 35 25.36 3.29 -18.68
CA GLY A 35 23.97 3.62 -18.48
C GLY A 35 23.32 2.29 -18.16
N THR A 36 23.02 2.07 -16.88
CA THR A 36 22.01 1.11 -16.48
C THR A 36 20.78 1.51 -17.26
N ALA A 37 20.52 0.80 -18.35
CA ALA A 37 19.27 0.92 -19.07
C ALA A 37 18.20 0.56 -18.05
N VAL A 38 17.56 1.59 -17.49
CA VAL A 38 16.27 1.43 -16.82
C VAL A 38 15.40 0.83 -17.91
N ALA A 39 14.98 -0.42 -17.73
CA ALA A 39 14.07 -1.07 -18.66
C ALA A 39 12.92 -0.07 -18.95
N PRO A 40 12.56 0.15 -20.22
CA PRO A 40 11.52 1.11 -20.51
C PRO A 40 10.26 0.69 -19.76
N ALA A 41 9.60 1.64 -19.09
CA ALA A 41 8.38 1.41 -18.32
C ALA A 41 7.25 0.72 -19.13
N SER A 42 7.42 0.57 -20.45
CA SER A 42 6.55 -0.19 -21.36
C SER A 42 6.65 -1.72 -21.24
N GLU A 43 7.61 -2.28 -20.50
CA GLU A 43 7.74 -3.75 -20.33
C GLU A 43 6.88 -4.31 -19.18
N TRP A 44 6.51 -3.48 -18.22
CA TRP A 44 5.81 -3.90 -17.01
C TRP A 44 4.32 -3.54 -17.10
N ASP A 45 3.48 -4.52 -17.45
CA ASP A 45 2.02 -4.43 -17.38
C ASP A 45 1.48 -5.40 -16.33
N PRO A 46 0.96 -4.94 -15.18
CA PRO A 46 0.51 -5.84 -14.12
C PRO A 46 -0.68 -6.71 -14.55
N ILE A 47 -1.52 -6.23 -15.47
CA ILE A 47 -2.71 -6.94 -15.96
C ILE A 47 -2.33 -8.15 -16.82
N SER A 48 -1.12 -8.13 -17.39
CA SER A 48 -0.57 -9.21 -18.20
C SER A 48 -0.16 -10.45 -17.37
N TRP A 49 0.11 -10.30 -16.07
CA TRP A 49 0.46 -11.43 -15.21
C TRP A 49 -0.74 -12.37 -15.02
N LYS A 50 -0.47 -13.68 -15.00
CA LYS A 50 -1.49 -14.73 -14.88
C LYS A 50 -1.14 -15.70 -13.79
N ALA A 51 -2.11 -15.93 -12.90
CA ALA A 51 -1.95 -16.89 -11.82
C ALA A 51 -1.93 -18.32 -12.38
N LYS A 52 -1.06 -19.15 -11.82
CA LYS A 52 -1.04 -20.60 -12.09
C LYS A 52 -2.19 -21.32 -11.40
N ILE A 53 -2.70 -20.74 -10.32
CA ILE A 53 -3.84 -21.24 -9.54
C ILE A 53 -5.04 -20.38 -9.89
N LYS A 54 -6.12 -21.02 -10.32
CA LYS A 54 -7.38 -20.32 -10.59
C LYS A 54 -8.10 -20.07 -9.28
N ILE A 55 -8.32 -18.79 -8.95
CA ILE A 55 -9.17 -18.38 -7.84
C ILE A 55 -10.62 -18.22 -8.34
N SER A 56 -11.57 -18.72 -7.55
CA SER A 56 -13.00 -18.49 -7.76
C SER A 56 -13.52 -17.56 -6.65
N PRO A 57 -14.45 -16.63 -6.96
CA PRO A 57 -15.11 -15.84 -5.94
C PRO A 57 -15.77 -16.73 -4.88
N ARG A 58 -15.67 -16.31 -3.62
CA ARG A 58 -16.28 -16.94 -2.46
C ARG A 58 -17.77 -16.61 -2.31
N TYR A 59 -18.16 -15.39 -2.66
CA TYR A 59 -19.52 -14.87 -2.58
C TYR A 59 -20.11 -14.84 -3.98
N THR A 60 -20.99 -15.80 -4.27
CA THR A 60 -21.53 -16.03 -5.62
C THR A 60 -22.97 -15.57 -5.77
N THR A 61 -23.66 -15.27 -4.66
CA THR A 61 -25.02 -14.71 -4.66
C THR A 61 -25.11 -13.40 -3.88
N GLU A 62 -26.13 -12.60 -4.17
CA GLU A 62 -26.39 -11.35 -3.43
C GLU A 62 -26.77 -11.64 -1.98
N GLU A 63 -27.52 -12.71 -1.71
CA GLU A 63 -27.90 -13.10 -0.34
C GLU A 63 -26.67 -13.38 0.53
N GLU A 64 -25.64 -14.05 -0.02
CA GLU A 64 -24.37 -14.30 0.67
C GLU A 64 -23.63 -12.99 0.99
N LYS A 65 -23.58 -12.07 0.03
CA LYS A 65 -22.96 -10.75 0.21
C LYS A 65 -23.69 -9.92 1.25
N PHE A 66 -25.03 -9.86 1.21
CA PHE A 66 -25.83 -9.15 2.19
C PHE A 66 -25.69 -9.74 3.60
N ALA A 67 -25.69 -11.07 3.73
CA ALA A 67 -25.45 -11.72 5.01
C ALA A 67 -24.06 -11.42 5.58
N PHE A 68 -23.03 -11.31 4.73
CA PHE A 68 -21.71 -10.84 5.16
C PHE A 68 -21.76 -9.38 5.63
N ARG A 69 -22.35 -8.49 4.82
CA ARG A 69 -22.49 -7.07 5.12
C ARG A 69 -23.17 -6.85 6.47
N GLU A 70 -24.28 -7.54 6.74
CA GLU A 70 -25.00 -7.45 8.02
C GLU A 70 -24.08 -7.78 9.22
N ARG A 71 -23.37 -8.92 9.16
CA ARG A 71 -22.44 -9.31 10.22
C ARG A 71 -21.28 -8.33 10.37
N TRP A 72 -20.78 -7.80 9.25
CA TRP A 72 -19.69 -6.85 9.25
C TRP A 72 -20.11 -5.52 9.88
N LEU A 73 -21.27 -4.96 9.47
CA LEU A 73 -21.78 -3.69 10.00
C LEU A 73 -22.12 -3.78 11.48
N LYS A 74 -22.64 -4.91 11.95
CA LYS A 74 -22.84 -5.12 13.39
C LYS A 74 -21.52 -4.99 14.17
N ARG A 75 -20.47 -5.67 13.70
CA ARG A 75 -19.13 -5.60 14.32
C ARG A 75 -18.52 -4.20 14.21
N ASP A 76 -18.73 -3.50 13.10
CA ASP A 76 -18.24 -2.13 12.90
C ASP A 76 -18.92 -1.15 13.88
N ALA A 77 -20.25 -1.25 14.05
CA ALA A 77 -20.98 -0.48 15.03
C ALA A 77 -20.50 -0.75 16.47
N GLU A 78 -20.28 -2.02 16.83
CA GLU A 78 -19.70 -2.41 18.12
C GLU A 78 -18.29 -1.82 18.32
N PHE A 79 -17.44 -1.87 17.30
CA PHE A 79 -16.09 -1.30 17.33
C PHE A 79 -16.10 0.22 17.49
N LEU A 80 -17.04 0.90 16.82
CA LEU A 80 -17.21 2.36 16.91
C LEU A 80 -17.92 2.80 18.20
N GLY A 81 -18.53 1.87 18.95
CA GLY A 81 -19.29 2.18 20.17
C GLY A 81 -20.64 2.83 19.88
N ILE A 82 -21.32 2.39 18.81
CA ILE A 82 -22.65 2.87 18.42
C ILE A 82 -23.70 1.88 18.94
N ASP A 83 -24.43 2.27 20.00
CA ASP A 83 -25.36 1.38 20.71
C ASP A 83 -26.68 1.10 19.94
N ASP A 84 -27.06 1.96 19.00
CA ASP A 84 -28.25 1.83 18.16
C ASP A 84 -27.93 2.32 16.73
N PRO A 85 -27.20 1.51 15.94
CA PRO A 85 -26.77 1.93 14.61
C PRO A 85 -27.97 2.06 13.67
N PRO A 86 -28.04 3.11 12.84
CA PRO A 86 -29.14 3.27 11.90
C PRO A 86 -29.16 2.12 10.88
N ASP A 87 -30.36 1.74 10.44
CA ASP A 87 -30.52 0.88 9.27
C ASP A 87 -30.26 1.68 8.00
N VAL A 88 -29.09 1.44 7.39
CA VAL A 88 -28.63 2.17 6.21
C VAL A 88 -28.70 1.23 5.01
N PRO A 89 -29.51 1.53 3.98
CA PRO A 89 -29.56 0.70 2.78
C PRO A 89 -28.23 0.76 2.02
N LEU A 90 -27.88 -0.35 1.37
CA LEU A 90 -26.79 -0.37 0.41
C LEU A 90 -27.16 0.51 -0.79
N VAL A 91 -26.29 1.41 -1.18
CA VAL A 91 -26.41 2.18 -2.43
C VAL A 91 -25.72 1.42 -3.56
N GLU A 92 -24.49 0.97 -3.33
CA GLU A 92 -23.67 0.32 -4.36
C GLU A 92 -22.55 -0.53 -3.73
N TRP A 93 -22.31 -1.72 -4.29
CA TRP A 93 -21.11 -2.49 -4.02
C TRP A 93 -19.90 -1.83 -4.69
N GLN A 94 -18.84 -1.56 -3.92
CA GLN A 94 -17.59 -1.08 -4.50
C GLN A 94 -16.76 -2.28 -4.97
N GLU A 95 -16.35 -2.29 -6.23
CA GLU A 95 -15.68 -3.44 -6.86
C GLU A 95 -14.15 -3.29 -6.88
N SER A 96 -13.63 -2.26 -6.21
CA SER A 96 -12.21 -2.12 -5.88
C SER A 96 -12.01 -1.26 -4.64
N SER A 97 -10.86 -1.41 -3.99
CA SER A 97 -10.47 -0.53 -2.87
C SER A 97 -10.38 0.94 -3.30
N GLU A 98 -9.92 1.23 -4.52
CA GLU A 98 -9.85 2.60 -5.05
C GLU A 98 -11.26 3.23 -5.17
N GLN A 99 -12.24 2.49 -5.70
CA GLN A 99 -13.62 2.96 -5.75
C GLN A 99 -14.19 3.19 -4.36
N SER A 100 -13.92 2.29 -3.42
CA SER A 100 -14.33 2.42 -2.03
C SER A 100 -13.71 3.65 -1.35
N ASP A 101 -12.42 3.93 -1.57
CA ASP A 101 -11.74 5.11 -1.05
C ASP A 101 -12.38 6.40 -1.59
N ILE A 102 -12.66 6.45 -2.91
CA ILE A 102 -13.32 7.59 -3.56
C ILE A 102 -14.69 7.82 -2.93
N LYS A 103 -15.54 6.79 -2.85
CA LYS A 103 -16.89 6.91 -2.29
C LYS A 103 -16.90 7.25 -0.82
N MET A 104 -15.97 6.71 -0.04
CA MET A 104 -15.82 7.06 1.36
C MET A 104 -15.45 8.54 1.53
N ALA A 105 -14.45 9.03 0.78
CA ALA A 105 -14.03 10.42 0.85
C ALA A 105 -15.14 11.39 0.40
N GLU A 106 -15.85 11.06 -0.69
CA GLU A 106 -17.01 11.81 -1.18
C GLU A 106 -18.12 11.89 -0.11
N CYS A 107 -18.48 10.75 0.48
CA CYS A 107 -19.55 10.65 1.47
C CYS A 107 -19.22 11.42 2.76
N LEU A 108 -18.01 11.23 3.32
CA LEU A 108 -17.57 11.94 4.52
C LEU A 108 -17.51 13.45 4.28
N THR A 109 -17.01 13.87 3.12
CA THR A 109 -16.98 15.29 2.72
C THR A 109 -18.40 15.86 2.63
N GLY A 110 -19.34 15.12 2.05
CA GLY A 110 -20.75 15.47 2.01
C GLY A 110 -21.40 15.59 3.39
N LYS A 111 -20.88 14.86 4.39
CA LYS A 111 -21.31 14.95 5.80
C LYS A 111 -20.56 16.01 6.61
N GLY A 112 -19.71 16.82 5.97
CA GLY A 112 -18.99 17.92 6.59
C GLY A 112 -17.61 17.57 7.15
N PHE A 113 -17.12 16.34 6.94
CA PHE A 113 -15.79 15.91 7.31
C PHE A 113 -14.89 15.91 6.07
N GLY A 114 -13.96 16.89 5.99
CA GLY A 114 -13.09 17.01 4.82
C GLY A 114 -12.10 15.85 4.71
N PHE A 115 -12.33 14.96 3.74
CA PHE A 115 -11.47 13.82 3.41
C PHE A 115 -11.08 13.84 1.94
N HIS A 116 -9.95 13.22 1.61
CA HIS A 116 -9.48 13.03 0.24
C HIS A 116 -8.80 11.67 0.08
N VAL A 117 -8.76 11.17 -1.15
CA VAL A 117 -8.07 9.92 -1.49
C VAL A 117 -6.57 10.18 -1.59
N ASN A 118 -5.77 9.28 -1.01
CA ASN A 118 -4.33 9.32 -1.17
C ASN A 118 -3.93 8.73 -2.53
N PRO A 119 -2.87 9.24 -3.18
CA PRO A 119 -2.45 8.74 -4.50
C PRO A 119 -2.07 7.26 -4.59
N LYS A 120 -1.87 6.57 -3.45
CA LYS A 120 -1.54 5.14 -3.36
C LYS A 120 -2.65 4.31 -2.67
N GLY A 121 -3.86 4.86 -2.57
CA GLY A 121 -4.98 4.24 -1.86
C GLY A 121 -5.09 4.65 -0.39
N GLY A 122 -6.24 4.35 0.19
CA GLY A 122 -6.70 4.89 1.46
C GLY A 122 -7.17 6.34 1.36
N ILE A 123 -7.80 6.82 2.43
CA ILE A 123 -8.24 8.20 2.57
C ILE A 123 -7.49 8.91 3.70
N ALA A 124 -7.39 10.23 3.61
CA ALA A 124 -6.83 11.08 4.65
C ALA A 124 -7.76 12.25 4.96
N SER A 125 -7.80 12.65 6.23
CA SER A 125 -8.51 13.85 6.67
C SER A 125 -7.70 15.11 6.34
N ASN A 126 -8.38 16.20 5.99
CA ASN A 126 -7.76 17.52 5.78
C ASN A 126 -7.24 18.16 7.09
N GLY A 127 -7.54 17.56 8.25
CA GLY A 127 -7.09 17.99 9.56
C GLY A 127 -7.63 17.06 10.65
N SER A 128 -7.20 17.27 11.89
CA SER A 128 -7.69 16.48 13.03
C SER A 128 -9.19 16.66 13.24
N ILE A 129 -9.91 15.57 13.49
CA ILE A 129 -11.30 15.61 13.92
C ILE A 129 -11.34 16.11 15.37
N PRO A 130 -12.07 17.20 15.69
CA PRO A 130 -12.21 17.66 17.06
C PRO A 130 -12.85 16.59 17.94
N GLU A 131 -12.41 16.46 19.20
CA GLU A 131 -12.98 15.51 20.17
C GLU A 131 -14.51 15.68 20.32
N SER A 132 -14.98 16.93 20.29
CA SER A 132 -16.42 17.25 20.33
C SER A 132 -17.22 16.75 19.12
N GLN A 133 -16.55 16.36 18.03
CA GLN A 133 -17.17 15.80 16.82
C GLN A 133 -16.89 14.30 16.66
N GLU A 134 -16.17 13.65 17.58
CA GLU A 134 -15.74 12.26 17.42
C GLU A 134 -16.94 11.31 17.19
N GLN A 135 -18.02 11.47 17.98
CA GLN A 135 -19.22 10.64 17.83
C GLN A 135 -19.97 10.89 16.52
N ALA A 136 -20.04 12.15 16.09
CA ALA A 136 -20.64 12.50 14.81
C ALA A 136 -19.82 11.92 13.64
N TYR A 137 -18.50 11.93 13.75
CA TYR A 137 -17.59 11.33 12.77
C TYR A 137 -17.72 9.80 12.73
N LYS A 138 -17.80 9.13 13.88
CA LYS A 138 -18.02 7.68 13.96
C LYS A 138 -19.32 7.28 13.27
N LEU A 139 -20.42 7.97 13.58
CA LEU A 139 -21.71 7.73 12.92
C LEU A 139 -21.64 7.98 11.40
N ALA A 140 -21.03 9.09 10.98
CA ALA A 140 -20.85 9.40 9.57
C ALA A 140 -20.03 8.32 8.83
N SER A 141 -18.95 7.83 9.46
CA SER A 141 -18.10 6.77 8.91
C SER A 141 -18.87 5.45 8.76
N TYR A 142 -19.63 5.07 9.79
CA TYR A 142 -20.51 3.89 9.75
C TYR A 142 -21.52 3.99 8.60
N GLU A 143 -22.24 5.12 8.50
CA GLU A 143 -23.22 5.33 7.44
C GLU A 143 -22.58 5.28 6.05
N CYS A 144 -21.42 5.90 5.85
CA CYS A 144 -20.72 5.89 4.57
C CYS A 144 -20.21 4.48 4.19
N ASN A 145 -19.67 3.72 5.16
CA ASN A 145 -19.28 2.31 4.96
C ASN A 145 -20.50 1.49 4.56
N ALA A 146 -21.64 1.71 5.21
CA ALA A 146 -22.87 0.98 4.93
C ALA A 146 -23.44 1.30 3.53
N MET A 147 -23.43 2.57 3.13
CA MET A 147 -23.95 3.02 1.82
C MET A 147 -23.10 2.49 0.66
N TYR A 148 -21.77 2.62 0.77
CA TYR A 148 -20.82 2.30 -0.30
C TYR A 148 -19.92 1.13 0.12
N PHE A 149 -20.56 0.00 0.37
CA PHE A 149 -19.89 -1.15 0.99
C PHE A 149 -18.95 -1.83 0.00
N LEU A 150 -17.70 -2.05 0.40
CA LEU A 150 -16.71 -2.77 -0.40
C LEU A 150 -17.14 -4.23 -0.58
N ASN A 151 -17.05 -4.75 -1.81
CA ASN A 151 -17.44 -6.13 -2.10
C ASN A 151 -16.75 -7.10 -1.11
N PRO A 152 -17.50 -8.00 -0.45
CA PRO A 152 -16.99 -8.89 0.61
C PRO A 152 -15.72 -9.68 0.27
N GLU A 153 -15.46 -9.94 -1.02
CA GLU A 153 -14.22 -10.58 -1.48
C GLU A 153 -12.96 -9.84 -1.01
N PHE A 154 -12.99 -8.51 -0.98
CA PHE A 154 -11.84 -7.68 -0.58
C PHE A 154 -11.69 -7.55 0.94
N LEU A 155 -12.76 -7.81 1.69
CA LEU A 155 -12.79 -7.68 3.15
C LEU A 155 -12.50 -9.00 3.88
N THR A 156 -12.49 -10.10 3.15
CA THR A 156 -12.35 -11.43 3.72
C THR A 156 -10.89 -11.87 3.70
N ASP A 157 -10.45 -12.53 4.76
CA ASP A 157 -9.10 -13.07 4.85
C ASP A 157 -8.77 -13.96 3.65
N TRP A 158 -7.54 -13.80 3.16
CA TRP A 158 -7.02 -14.54 2.03
C TRP A 158 -7.00 -16.04 2.30
N SER A 159 -7.52 -16.81 1.35
CA SER A 159 -7.42 -18.27 1.38
C SER A 159 -5.96 -18.72 1.20
N GLU A 160 -5.67 -20.00 1.49
CA GLU A 160 -4.34 -20.55 1.22
C GLU A 160 -3.94 -20.44 -0.25
N ASP A 161 -4.87 -20.61 -1.17
CA ASP A 161 -4.60 -20.48 -2.60
C ASP A 161 -4.34 -19.03 -3.01
N GLN A 162 -5.04 -18.07 -2.41
CA GLN A 162 -4.71 -16.65 -2.58
C GLN A 162 -3.31 -16.35 -2.04
N LEU A 163 -2.94 -16.88 -0.86
CA LEU A 163 -1.60 -16.73 -0.31
C LEU A 163 -0.50 -17.30 -1.22
N ARG A 164 -0.79 -18.43 -1.87
CA ARG A 164 0.07 -19.02 -2.90
C ARG A 164 0.21 -18.12 -4.14
N VAL A 165 -0.91 -17.56 -4.61
CA VAL A 165 -0.96 -16.65 -5.77
C VAL A 165 -0.19 -15.35 -5.51
N VAL A 166 -0.40 -14.70 -4.36
CA VAL A 166 0.30 -13.44 -4.04
C VAL A 166 1.81 -13.69 -3.85
N TRP A 167 2.18 -14.83 -3.26
CA TRP A 167 3.59 -15.20 -3.14
C TRP A 167 4.24 -15.38 -4.52
N ASP A 168 3.58 -16.09 -5.43
CA ASP A 168 4.07 -16.29 -6.82
C ASP A 168 4.19 -14.94 -7.54
N TYR A 169 3.18 -14.07 -7.39
CA TYR A 169 3.21 -12.73 -7.95
C TYR A 169 4.38 -11.89 -7.42
N TRP A 170 4.68 -11.99 -6.12
CA TRP A 170 5.81 -11.27 -5.56
C TRP A 170 7.15 -11.74 -6.12
N ASP A 171 7.35 -13.05 -6.24
CA ASP A 171 8.58 -13.63 -6.75
C ASP A 171 8.77 -13.38 -8.26
N GLU A 172 7.69 -13.48 -9.03
CA GLU A 172 7.75 -13.45 -10.50
C GLU A 172 7.57 -12.06 -11.11
N TYR A 173 6.86 -11.15 -10.42
CA TYR A 173 6.51 -9.84 -10.97
C TYR A 173 6.94 -8.68 -10.07
N TYR A 174 6.40 -8.56 -8.85
CA TYR A 174 6.55 -7.35 -8.04
C TYR A 174 8.02 -7.05 -7.67
N ILE A 175 8.75 -8.04 -7.15
CA ILE A 175 10.16 -7.87 -6.76
C ILE A 175 11.05 -7.57 -7.98
N PRO A 176 10.96 -8.33 -9.10
CA PRO A 176 11.66 -7.99 -10.34
C PRO A 176 11.33 -6.60 -10.89
N CYS A 177 10.04 -6.21 -10.88
CA CYS A 177 9.58 -4.90 -11.33
C CYS A 177 10.22 -3.79 -10.50
N LEU A 178 10.14 -3.88 -9.17
CA LEU A 178 10.79 -2.93 -8.27
C LEU A 178 12.29 -2.84 -8.52
N ALA A 179 12.97 -3.97 -8.72
CA ALA A 179 14.41 -4.00 -9.03
C ALA A 179 14.74 -3.27 -10.33
N ALA A 180 13.92 -3.45 -11.38
CA ALA A 180 14.05 -2.74 -12.66
C ALA A 180 13.87 -1.22 -12.51
N HIS A 181 13.08 -0.79 -11.52
CA HIS A 181 12.89 0.61 -11.14
C HIS A 181 13.85 1.12 -10.06
N GLY A 182 14.89 0.34 -9.71
CA GLY A 182 15.94 0.76 -8.77
C GLY A 182 15.62 0.57 -7.29
N TYR A 183 14.53 -0.14 -6.97
CA TYR A 183 14.13 -0.46 -5.60
C TYR A 183 14.53 -1.90 -5.25
N LYS A 184 15.18 -2.07 -4.10
CA LYS A 184 15.59 -3.40 -3.63
C LYS A 184 14.70 -3.87 -2.49
N VAL A 185 14.10 -5.04 -2.67
CA VAL A 185 13.41 -5.78 -1.60
C VAL A 185 14.43 -6.64 -0.84
N ASP A 186 14.38 -6.60 0.49
CA ASP A 186 15.13 -7.48 1.37
C ASP A 186 14.41 -8.82 1.51
N ILE A 187 14.96 -9.81 0.82
CA ILE A 187 14.45 -11.18 0.82
C ILE A 187 15.16 -12.07 1.86
N SER A 188 16.04 -11.53 2.73
CA SER A 188 16.83 -12.35 3.65
C SER A 188 15.98 -13.11 4.67
N LYS A 189 14.78 -12.59 4.98
CA LYS A 189 13.79 -13.21 5.87
C LYS A 189 12.59 -13.79 5.13
N ARG A 190 12.62 -13.84 3.79
CA ARG A 190 11.51 -14.34 2.98
C ARG A 190 11.31 -15.83 3.26
N PRO A 191 10.14 -16.26 3.77
CA PRO A 191 9.85 -17.67 3.96
C PRO A 191 9.70 -18.39 2.61
N ALA A 192 9.98 -19.70 2.62
CA ALA A 192 9.59 -20.56 1.51
C ALA A 192 8.06 -20.53 1.33
N ARG A 193 7.58 -20.62 0.09
CA ARG A 193 6.17 -20.48 -0.29
C ARG A 193 5.18 -21.24 0.61
N GLU A 194 5.36 -22.55 0.77
CA GLU A 194 4.41 -23.32 1.60
C GLU A 194 4.56 -23.03 3.10
N THR A 195 5.74 -22.57 3.56
CA THR A 195 5.90 -22.10 4.95
C THR A 195 5.16 -20.79 5.17
N TYR A 196 5.18 -19.88 4.18
CA TYR A 196 4.39 -18.65 4.22
C TYR A 196 2.90 -18.97 4.37
N VAL A 197 2.36 -19.83 3.50
CA VAL A 197 0.94 -20.20 3.49
C VAL A 197 0.53 -20.85 4.81
N ALA A 198 1.29 -21.83 5.31
CA ALA A 198 0.94 -22.56 6.52
C ALA A 198 0.96 -21.71 7.80
N LYS A 199 1.74 -20.62 7.82
CA LYS A 199 1.94 -19.78 9.00
C LYS A 199 1.25 -18.42 8.93
N PHE A 200 0.81 -17.97 7.76
CA PHE A 200 0.34 -16.60 7.54
C PHE A 200 -0.73 -16.15 8.55
N HIS A 201 -1.68 -17.03 8.84
CA HIS A 201 -2.81 -16.75 9.75
C HIS A 201 -2.51 -17.03 11.23
N THR A 202 -1.45 -17.78 11.54
CA THR A 202 -1.18 -18.29 12.90
C THR A 202 0.05 -17.66 13.56
N ASP A 203 0.93 -17.02 12.80
CA ASP A 203 2.16 -16.40 13.28
C ASP A 203 2.30 -14.94 12.77
N PRO A 204 1.60 -13.98 13.41
CA PRO A 204 1.60 -12.59 12.97
C PRO A 204 2.98 -11.92 13.05
N GLU A 205 3.80 -12.29 14.03
CA GLU A 205 5.14 -11.71 14.24
C GLU A 205 6.12 -12.06 13.11
N HIS A 206 5.85 -13.15 12.38
CA HIS A 206 6.68 -13.62 11.25
C HIS A 206 5.98 -13.48 9.90
N ARG A 207 4.85 -12.75 9.82
CA ARG A 207 4.21 -12.47 8.54
C ARG A 207 5.11 -11.57 7.71
N TRP A 208 5.66 -12.13 6.64
CA TRP A 208 6.60 -11.44 5.76
C TRP A 208 5.86 -10.72 4.63
N TRP A 209 6.28 -9.49 4.35
CA TRP A 209 5.83 -8.66 3.22
C TRP A 209 7.06 -8.17 2.43
N PRO A 210 6.97 -7.97 1.11
CA PRO A 210 8.06 -7.49 0.28
C PRO A 210 8.28 -5.96 0.38
N ASP A 211 8.17 -5.37 1.57
CA ASP A 211 8.08 -3.93 1.80
C ASP A 211 9.26 -3.34 2.62
N ASN A 212 10.23 -4.18 2.98
CA ASN A 212 11.35 -3.86 3.87
C ASN A 212 10.89 -3.27 5.22
N GLY A 213 9.89 -3.89 5.85
CA GLY A 213 9.35 -3.43 7.13
C GLY A 213 8.68 -2.06 7.01
N GLY A 214 7.96 -1.84 5.91
CA GLY A 214 7.26 -0.60 5.58
C GLY A 214 8.11 0.50 4.93
N SER A 215 9.44 0.37 4.90
CA SER A 215 10.31 1.46 4.42
C SER A 215 10.18 1.72 2.91
N LEU A 216 9.78 0.73 2.11
CA LEU A 216 9.56 0.91 0.68
C LEU A 216 8.33 1.78 0.37
N GLY A 217 7.30 1.74 1.21
CA GLY A 217 6.07 2.51 1.02
C GLY A 217 6.31 4.02 0.89
N PHE A 218 7.31 4.56 1.60
CA PHE A 218 7.68 5.98 1.53
C PHE A 218 8.64 6.33 0.39
N ARG A 219 9.30 5.34 -0.23
CA ARG A 219 10.37 5.54 -1.21
C ARG A 219 9.92 5.32 -2.65
N ILE A 220 8.97 4.43 -2.87
CA ILE A 220 8.43 4.13 -4.20
C ILE A 220 7.52 5.30 -4.62
N PRO A 221 7.75 6.01 -5.72
CA PRO A 221 6.85 7.06 -6.20
C PRO A 221 5.57 6.43 -6.78
N VAL A 222 4.52 7.23 -6.92
CA VAL A 222 3.19 6.76 -7.37
C VAL A 222 3.27 6.13 -8.76
N GLU A 223 4.12 6.67 -9.62
CA GLU A 223 4.32 6.19 -10.99
C GLU A 223 4.89 4.78 -11.02
N VAL A 224 5.83 4.47 -10.12
CA VAL A 224 6.40 3.11 -9.99
C VAL A 224 5.40 2.18 -9.30
N TRP A 225 4.65 2.66 -8.31
CA TRP A 225 3.61 1.86 -7.64
C TRP A 225 2.50 1.42 -8.61
N LYS A 226 2.11 2.27 -9.56
CA LYS A 226 1.11 1.92 -10.58
C LYS A 226 1.58 0.82 -11.53
N VAL A 227 2.88 0.79 -11.82
CA VAL A 227 3.51 -0.18 -12.74
C VAL A 227 3.91 -1.46 -12.01
N CYS A 228 4.32 -1.34 -10.74
CA CYS A 228 4.66 -2.44 -9.85
C CYS A 228 3.68 -2.47 -8.65
N PRO A 229 2.38 -2.77 -8.86
CA PRO A 229 1.45 -2.87 -7.74
C PRO A 229 1.85 -4.04 -6.84
N GLU A 230 1.63 -3.91 -5.53
CA GLU A 230 2.03 -4.95 -4.56
C GLU A 230 1.17 -6.21 -4.66
N THR A 231 -0.10 -6.07 -5.09
CA THR A 231 -1.04 -7.17 -5.25
C THR A 231 -1.24 -7.51 -6.73
N PRO A 232 -1.45 -8.79 -7.08
CA PRO A 232 -1.81 -9.18 -8.43
C PRO A 232 -3.16 -8.58 -8.87
N PRO A 233 -3.46 -8.58 -10.18
CA PRO A 233 -4.75 -8.13 -10.68
C PRO A 233 -5.93 -8.83 -9.98
N ALA A 234 -7.01 -8.09 -9.70
CA ALA A 234 -8.16 -8.61 -8.98
C ALA A 234 -8.80 -9.85 -9.66
N THR A 235 -8.73 -9.94 -10.99
CA THR A 235 -9.17 -11.12 -11.76
C THR A 235 -8.41 -12.38 -11.42
N GLU A 236 -7.11 -12.25 -11.13
CA GLU A 236 -6.25 -13.38 -10.78
C GLU A 236 -6.30 -13.66 -9.27
N PHE A 237 -6.49 -12.61 -8.46
CA PHE A 237 -6.38 -12.72 -7.01
C PHE A 237 -7.70 -13.01 -6.29
N TYR A 238 -8.82 -12.50 -6.81
CA TYR A 238 -10.16 -12.67 -6.24
C TYR A 238 -11.12 -13.40 -7.20
N GLY A 239 -10.74 -13.56 -8.47
CA GLY A 239 -11.63 -14.17 -9.48
C GLY A 239 -12.77 -13.25 -9.93
N ILE A 240 -12.71 -11.95 -9.60
CA ILE A 240 -13.71 -10.93 -9.95
C ILE A 240 -13.27 -10.22 -11.24
N LYS A 241 -14.23 -9.89 -12.12
CA LYS A 241 -13.97 -9.22 -13.41
C LYS A 241 -14.18 -7.73 -13.36
#